data_AF-A0A7S3AMQ3-F1
#
_entry.id   AF-A0A7S3AMQ3-F1
#
_cell.length_a   1.000
_cell.length_b   1.000
_cell.length_c   1.000
_cell.angle_alpha   90.00
_cell.angle_beta   90.00
_cell.angle_gamma   90.00
#
_symmetry.space_group_name_H-M   'P 1'
#
loop_
_entity.id
_entity.type
_entity.pdbx_description
1 polymer ?
#
loop_
_entity_poly.entity_id
_entity_poly.type
_entity_poly.pdbx_seq_one_letter_code
_entity_poly.pdbx_strand_id
1 'polypeptide(L)'
;KGGDSGDGDGDSKGGTGDGKGGCSSRGANGGGEAKHDDEPRGDPRSSFDLRAIEHALAHSLLSRATPLIVHVHHFEYQGELLRTGKMSALKERVPQTPLPPAVLQSICAEVDTAQRQQALLALLEQAVAFLGAVGSEAAREQSLQEYAMKVLLLSPEMWAHASTISVEQHVRLSHLQSLFVALEEGTADALESVHPKYKEPLPAWIQERLKLDVRLRRAVLLPVLHEFLTTQLVDGSWPADANLKQYLTFTDPDLEDAQWYVEAFPEELTLCHAFELHGALTSSAESQAG
;
A
#
# COMPACT_ATOMS: atom_id res chain seq x y z
N LYS A 1 -49.08 -1.06 -37.88
CA LYS A 1 -49.07 -2.52 -37.64
C LYS A 1 -47.79 -2.82 -36.88
N GLY A 2 -47.73 -3.06 -35.58
CA GLY A 2 -48.73 -3.29 -34.53
C GLY A 2 -48.01 -4.14 -33.47
N GLY A 3 -48.16 -3.79 -32.18
CA GLY A 3 -47.73 -4.56 -30.99
C GLY A 3 -46.21 -4.58 -30.75
N ASP A 4 -45.70 -4.64 -29.53
CA ASP A 4 -46.34 -5.00 -28.26
C ASP A 4 -45.47 -4.52 -27.09
N SER A 5 -46.15 -4.22 -26.00
CA SER A 5 -45.66 -3.60 -24.77
C SER A 5 -45.28 -4.66 -23.76
N GLY A 6 -44.32 -4.38 -22.88
CA GLY A 6 -43.97 -5.27 -21.76
C GLY A 6 -43.53 -4.48 -20.55
N ASP A 7 -44.52 -3.95 -19.81
CA ASP A 7 -44.36 -3.40 -18.46
C ASP A 7 -44.14 -4.53 -17.45
N GLY A 8 -43.21 -4.32 -16.53
CA GLY A 8 -42.93 -5.23 -15.41
C GLY A 8 -42.77 -4.43 -14.13
N ASP A 9 -43.90 -4.21 -13.44
CA ASP A 9 -43.96 -3.70 -12.06
C ASP A 9 -43.43 -4.74 -11.07
N GLY A 10 -42.56 -4.30 -10.16
CA GLY A 10 -41.98 -5.10 -9.09
C GLY A 10 -42.05 -4.37 -7.75
N ASP A 11 -43.21 -4.43 -7.10
CA ASP A 11 -43.43 -4.08 -5.70
C ASP A 11 -42.54 -4.92 -4.76
N SER A 12 -41.86 -4.30 -3.80
CA SER A 12 -41.41 -4.99 -2.59
C SER A 12 -41.44 -4.12 -1.34
N LYS A 13 -42.32 -4.59 -0.44
CA LYS A 13 -42.57 -4.27 0.97
C LYS A 13 -41.25 -4.26 1.76
N GLY A 14 -41.00 -3.37 2.74
CA GLY A 14 -41.77 -3.14 3.95
C GLY A 14 -41.07 -3.83 5.14
N GLY A 15 -40.63 -3.07 6.15
CA GLY A 15 -39.94 -3.64 7.32
C GLY A 15 -39.58 -2.61 8.39
N THR A 16 -40.59 -2.14 9.13
CA THR A 16 -40.47 -1.35 10.36
C THR A 16 -40.31 -2.30 11.56
N GLY A 17 -39.29 -2.07 12.40
CA GLY A 17 -39.04 -2.87 13.61
C GLY A 17 -38.92 -1.98 14.85
N ASP A 18 -40.05 -1.75 15.51
CA ASP A 18 -40.15 -1.19 16.86
C ASP A 18 -39.88 -2.28 17.92
N GLY A 19 -39.07 -1.96 18.94
CA GLY A 19 -38.79 -2.83 20.07
C GLY A 19 -38.82 -2.07 21.40
N LYS A 20 -40.02 -1.94 21.99
CA LYS A 20 -40.27 -1.49 23.37
C LYS A 20 -40.22 -2.66 24.36
N GLY A 21 -39.64 -2.44 25.53
CA GLY A 21 -39.90 -3.19 26.77
C GLY A 21 -39.02 -2.61 27.89
N GLY A 22 -39.46 -2.35 29.12
CA GLY A 22 -40.72 -2.60 29.80
C GLY A 22 -40.46 -2.85 31.30
N CYS A 23 -40.92 -1.93 32.15
CA CYS A 23 -41.45 -2.08 33.52
C CYS A 23 -40.76 -2.93 34.63
N SER A 24 -40.44 -2.23 35.74
CA SER A 24 -41.01 -2.34 37.10
C SER A 24 -41.03 -3.66 37.90
N SER A 25 -40.47 -3.62 39.12
CA SER A 25 -41.07 -4.00 40.44
C SER A 25 -39.97 -3.89 41.51
N ARG A 26 -40.05 -3.15 42.64
CA ARG A 26 -40.96 -3.08 43.80
C ARG A 26 -40.95 -4.36 44.67
N GLY A 27 -40.31 -4.28 45.83
CA GLY A 27 -40.38 -5.26 46.93
C GLY A 27 -39.86 -4.64 48.24
N ALA A 28 -40.70 -4.65 49.27
CA ALA A 28 -40.49 -4.07 50.60
C ALA A 28 -40.52 -5.16 51.68
N ASN A 29 -40.06 -4.79 52.91
CA ASN A 29 -40.11 -5.50 54.20
C ASN A 29 -39.12 -6.67 54.40
N GLY A 30 -38.50 -6.87 55.58
CA GLY A 30 -38.56 -6.18 56.88
C GLY A 30 -38.01 -7.08 58.01
N GLY A 31 -37.60 -6.48 59.13
CA GLY A 31 -37.43 -7.09 60.48
C GLY A 31 -36.12 -7.86 60.74
N GLY A 32 -35.21 -7.35 61.58
CA GLY A 32 -35.01 -7.77 62.99
C GLY A 32 -33.78 -8.69 63.06
N GLU A 33 -32.80 -8.63 63.95
CA GLU A 33 -32.74 -8.33 65.38
C GLU A 33 -31.31 -7.87 65.77
N ALA A 34 -31.19 -7.44 67.01
CA ALA A 34 -30.09 -6.67 67.60
C ALA A 34 -28.92 -7.49 68.16
N LYS A 35 -27.89 -6.72 68.60
CA LYS A 35 -26.79 -7.05 69.55
C LYS A 35 -25.61 -7.83 68.96
N HIS A 36 -24.36 -7.63 69.36
CA HIS A 36 -23.60 -6.66 70.17
C HIS A 36 -22.16 -7.18 69.98
N ASP A 37 -21.16 -6.32 69.79
CA ASP A 37 -19.87 -6.36 70.48
C ASP A 37 -18.76 -5.66 69.68
N ASP A 38 -18.12 -4.78 70.42
CA ASP A 38 -16.92 -4.00 70.13
C ASP A 38 -15.78 -4.83 69.56
N GLU A 39 -15.22 -4.38 68.44
CA GLU A 39 -13.76 -4.31 68.28
C GLU A 39 -13.40 -3.08 67.42
N PRO A 40 -12.56 -2.14 67.89
CA PRO A 40 -12.00 -1.08 67.06
C PRO A 40 -10.84 -1.68 66.25
N ARG A 41 -11.17 -2.43 65.20
CA ARG A 41 -10.19 -2.92 64.23
C ARG A 41 -9.93 -1.86 63.16
N GLY A 42 -8.77 -1.22 63.30
CA GLY A 42 -7.90 -0.78 62.21
C GLY A 42 -8.53 0.13 61.16
N ASP A 43 -8.06 1.38 61.15
CA ASP A 43 -8.26 2.38 60.10
C ASP A 43 -8.48 1.73 58.71
N PRO A 44 -9.73 1.71 58.21
CA PRO A 44 -10.04 1.06 56.96
C PRO A 44 -9.42 1.94 55.88
N ARG A 45 -8.24 1.53 55.40
CA ARG A 45 -7.60 2.06 54.19
C ARG A 45 -8.71 2.41 53.22
N SER A 46 -8.95 3.71 53.05
CA SER A 46 -10.10 4.24 52.32
C SER A 46 -10.08 3.62 50.93
N SER A 47 -10.84 2.54 50.74
CA SER A 47 -10.87 1.84 49.46
C SER A 47 -11.67 2.74 48.53
N PHE A 48 -10.97 3.48 47.68
CA PHE A 48 -11.59 4.32 46.69
C PHE A 48 -12.45 3.46 45.77
N ASP A 49 -13.73 3.81 45.66
CA ASP A 49 -14.61 3.20 44.67
C ASP A 49 -14.26 3.77 43.29
N LEU A 50 -13.34 3.09 42.61
CA LEU A 50 -12.87 3.50 41.29
C LEU A 50 -14.01 3.56 40.27
N ARG A 51 -15.06 2.75 40.41
CA ARG A 51 -16.21 2.77 39.48
C ARG A 51 -17.05 4.03 39.68
N ALA A 52 -17.29 4.41 40.92
CA ALA A 52 -17.98 5.66 41.22
C ALA A 52 -17.18 6.88 40.74
N ILE A 53 -15.87 6.85 40.92
CA ILE A 53 -14.96 7.91 40.45
C ILE A 53 -14.95 7.97 38.91
N GLU A 54 -14.80 6.83 38.23
CA GLU A 54 -14.82 6.76 36.76
C GLU A 54 -16.15 7.26 36.18
N HIS A 55 -17.28 6.82 36.74
CA HIS A 55 -18.60 7.27 36.29
C HIS A 55 -18.78 8.78 36.51
N ALA A 56 -18.35 9.31 37.65
CA ALA A 56 -18.39 10.74 37.93
C ALA A 56 -17.48 11.54 36.98
N LEU A 57 -16.29 11.04 36.66
CA LEU A 57 -15.36 11.66 35.71
C LEU A 57 -15.88 11.60 34.27
N ALA A 58 -16.37 10.46 33.80
CA ALA A 58 -16.95 10.32 32.47
C ALA A 58 -18.16 11.24 32.30
N HIS A 59 -19.05 11.29 33.29
CA HIS A 59 -20.23 12.16 33.22
C HIS A 59 -19.89 13.65 33.36
N SER A 60 -18.88 14.04 34.13
CA SER A 60 -18.52 15.46 34.28
C SER A 60 -17.63 15.99 33.15
N LEU A 61 -16.69 15.18 32.67
CA LEU A 61 -15.68 15.61 31.70
C LEU A 61 -16.04 15.24 30.26
N LEU A 62 -16.58 14.02 30.03
CA LEU A 62 -16.81 13.51 28.68
C LEU A 62 -18.23 13.76 28.16
N SER A 63 -19.21 14.01 29.03
CA SER A 63 -20.60 14.30 28.61
C SER A 63 -20.73 15.57 27.76
N ARG A 64 -19.75 16.48 27.84
CA ARG A 64 -19.68 17.73 27.07
C ARG A 64 -18.58 17.70 26.02
N ALA A 65 -17.85 16.59 25.87
CA ALA A 65 -16.82 16.48 24.86
C ALA A 65 -17.47 16.46 23.48
N THR A 66 -17.15 17.46 22.65
CA THR A 66 -17.54 17.46 21.25
C THR A 66 -16.64 16.50 20.49
N PRO A 67 -17.18 15.69 19.55
CA PRO A 67 -16.35 14.86 18.70
C PRO A 67 -15.38 15.76 17.94
N LEU A 68 -14.08 15.45 18.05
CA LEU A 68 -13.04 16.13 17.28
C LEU A 68 -13.03 15.55 15.88
N ILE A 69 -13.38 16.37 14.89
CA ILE A 69 -13.14 16.04 13.49
C ILE A 69 -11.65 16.28 13.24
N VAL A 70 -10.89 15.20 13.19
CA VAL A 70 -9.46 15.28 12.87
C VAL A 70 -9.33 15.35 11.36
N HIS A 71 -8.96 16.54 10.86
CA HIS A 71 -8.52 16.69 9.48
C HIS A 71 -7.05 16.29 9.39
N VAL A 72 -6.78 15.06 8.97
CA VAL A 72 -5.42 14.63 8.65
C VAL A 72 -5.12 15.10 7.24
N HIS A 73 -4.13 15.99 7.10
CA HIS A 73 -3.58 16.33 5.80
C HIS A 73 -2.83 15.12 5.27
N HIS A 74 -3.44 14.39 4.35
CA HIS A 74 -2.76 13.34 3.62
C HIS A 74 -1.97 13.98 2.48
N PHE A 75 -0.66 13.85 2.51
CA PHE A 75 0.20 14.24 1.41
C PHE A 75 0.27 13.07 0.43
N GLU A 76 -0.19 13.29 -0.80
CA GLU A 76 -0.08 12.30 -1.85
C GLU A 76 1.27 12.48 -2.55
N TYR A 77 2.15 11.49 -2.42
CA TYR A 77 3.43 11.48 -3.11
C TYR A 77 3.25 10.90 -4.53
N GLN A 78 3.99 11.47 -5.49
CA GLN A 78 4.07 10.95 -6.85
C GLN A 78 4.74 9.56 -6.81
N GLY A 79 4.23 8.59 -7.57
CA GLY A 79 4.72 7.20 -7.57
C GLY A 79 4.04 6.26 -6.58
N GLU A 80 3.07 6.73 -5.77
CA GLU A 80 2.38 5.87 -4.79
C GLU A 80 0.99 5.39 -5.25
N LEU A 81 0.71 5.39 -6.55
CA LEU A 81 -0.61 5.08 -7.09
C LEU A 81 -1.13 3.68 -6.67
N LEU A 82 -0.24 2.68 -6.64
CA LEU A 82 -0.58 1.31 -6.23
C LEU A 82 -0.76 1.19 -4.70
N ARG A 83 -0.01 1.97 -3.91
CA ARG A 83 -0.01 1.90 -2.43
C ARG A 83 -1.17 2.66 -1.80
N THR A 84 -1.65 3.72 -2.46
CA THR A 84 -2.70 4.62 -1.96
C THR A 84 -4.13 4.11 -2.20
N GLY A 85 -4.31 2.95 -2.84
CA GLY A 85 -5.64 2.39 -3.11
C GLY A 85 -6.45 3.14 -4.19
N LYS A 86 -5.87 4.18 -4.81
CA LYS A 86 -6.49 4.96 -5.90
C LYS A 86 -6.88 4.09 -7.09
N MET A 87 -6.12 3.03 -7.35
CA MET A 87 -6.44 2.05 -8.39
C MET A 87 -7.71 1.25 -8.10
N SER A 88 -8.01 1.00 -6.82
CA SER A 88 -9.27 0.35 -6.41
C SER A 88 -10.45 1.28 -6.62
N ALA A 89 -10.32 2.56 -6.24
CA ALA A 89 -11.35 3.58 -6.50
C ALA A 89 -11.61 3.76 -8.00
N LEU A 90 -10.56 3.68 -8.84
CA LEU A 90 -10.71 3.72 -10.29
C LEU A 90 -11.59 2.58 -10.80
N LYS A 91 -11.39 1.34 -10.33
CA LYS A 91 -12.18 0.17 -10.79
C LYS A 91 -13.66 0.32 -10.51
N GLU A 92 -14.02 0.97 -9.41
CA GLU A 92 -15.42 1.24 -9.05
C GLU A 92 -16.09 2.28 -9.96
N ARG A 93 -15.30 3.21 -10.51
CA ARG A 93 -15.80 4.31 -11.37
C ARG A 93 -15.72 4.01 -12.85
N VAL A 94 -14.64 3.37 -13.28
CA VAL A 94 -14.35 3.02 -14.66
C VAL A 94 -13.83 1.57 -14.67
N PRO A 95 -14.67 0.59 -15.03
CA PRO A 95 -14.28 -0.82 -15.09
C PRO A 95 -13.00 -1.00 -15.92
N GLN A 96 -11.98 -1.58 -15.28
CA GLN A 96 -10.68 -1.78 -15.89
C GLN A 96 -10.65 -3.13 -16.64
N THR A 97 -10.02 -3.14 -17.81
CA THR A 97 -9.84 -4.28 -18.69
C THR A 97 -8.38 -4.35 -19.14
N PRO A 98 -7.78 -5.56 -19.16
CA PRO A 98 -6.39 -5.71 -19.52
C PRO A 98 -6.15 -5.42 -21.00
N LEU A 99 -5.05 -4.73 -21.30
CA LEU A 99 -4.55 -4.62 -22.66
C LEU A 99 -3.99 -5.96 -23.17
N PRO A 100 -4.15 -6.26 -24.47
CA PRO A 100 -3.50 -7.42 -25.07
C PRO A 100 -1.97 -7.38 -24.90
N PRO A 101 -1.32 -8.51 -24.54
CA PRO A 101 0.14 -8.53 -24.30
C PRO A 101 0.97 -8.01 -25.48
N ALA A 102 0.54 -8.29 -26.72
CA ALA A 102 1.21 -7.79 -27.93
C ALA A 102 1.19 -6.25 -28.03
N VAL A 103 0.09 -5.61 -27.58
CA VAL A 103 -0.03 -4.15 -27.57
C VAL A 103 0.84 -3.57 -26.47
N LEU A 104 0.86 -4.18 -25.27
CA LEU A 104 1.74 -3.76 -24.18
C LEU A 104 3.22 -3.83 -24.59
N GLN A 105 3.64 -4.93 -25.22
CA GLN A 105 5.01 -5.06 -25.73
C GLN A 105 5.35 -3.98 -26.76
N SER A 106 4.42 -3.66 -27.67
CA SER A 106 4.61 -2.56 -28.63
C SER A 106 4.75 -1.21 -27.93
N ILE A 107 3.89 -0.92 -26.96
CA ILE A 107 3.94 0.33 -26.18
C ILE A 107 5.26 0.42 -25.41
N CYS A 108 5.65 -0.63 -24.69
CA CYS A 108 6.91 -0.66 -23.94
C CYS A 108 8.14 -0.51 -24.87
N ALA A 109 8.10 -1.07 -26.08
CA ALA A 109 9.17 -0.91 -27.06
C ALA A 109 9.22 0.51 -27.66
N GLU A 110 8.07 1.18 -27.83
CA GLU A 110 7.99 2.57 -28.30
C GLU A 110 8.37 3.59 -27.22
N VAL A 111 8.09 3.27 -25.96
CA VAL A 111 8.50 4.04 -24.79
C VAL A 111 9.95 3.67 -24.46
N ASP A 112 10.84 4.02 -25.37
CA ASP A 112 12.26 3.64 -25.40
C ASP A 112 13.15 4.44 -24.45
N THR A 113 12.60 5.47 -23.81
CA THR A 113 13.35 6.41 -22.97
C THR A 113 12.69 6.53 -21.59
N ALA A 114 13.52 6.45 -20.54
CA ALA A 114 13.08 6.63 -19.15
C ALA A 114 12.32 7.95 -18.94
N GLN A 115 12.72 9.01 -19.65
CA GLN A 115 12.03 10.31 -19.59
C GLN A 115 10.59 10.23 -20.14
N ARG A 116 10.38 9.55 -21.27
CA ARG A 116 9.04 9.38 -21.87
C ARG A 116 8.19 8.47 -20.99
N GLN A 117 8.78 7.39 -20.47
CA GLN A 117 8.13 6.49 -19.53
C GLN A 117 7.65 7.21 -18.28
N GLN A 118 8.51 8.00 -17.64
CA GLN A 118 8.17 8.77 -16.46
C GLN A 118 7.09 9.82 -16.75
N ALA A 119 7.17 10.49 -17.90
CA ALA A 119 6.15 11.44 -18.33
C ALA A 119 4.79 10.75 -18.55
N LEU A 120 4.78 9.55 -19.13
CA LEU A 120 3.57 8.77 -19.33
C LEU A 120 3.01 8.26 -18.01
N LEU A 121 3.84 7.74 -17.10
CA LEU A 121 3.43 7.34 -15.75
C LEU A 121 2.78 8.52 -15.00
N ALA A 122 3.43 9.68 -14.97
CA ALA A 122 2.88 10.88 -14.33
C ALA A 122 1.51 11.28 -14.92
N LEU A 123 1.36 11.18 -16.23
CA LEU A 123 0.08 11.43 -16.92
C LEU A 123 -0.99 10.42 -16.49
N LEU A 124 -0.64 9.13 -16.42
CA LEU A 124 -1.54 8.09 -15.96
C LEU A 124 -1.96 8.31 -14.52
N GLU A 125 -1.04 8.69 -13.63
CA GLU A 125 -1.37 9.02 -12.25
C GLU A 125 -2.37 10.17 -12.15
N GLN A 126 -2.16 11.24 -12.92
CA GLN A 126 -3.07 12.38 -12.97
C GLN A 126 -4.45 11.97 -13.51
N ALA A 127 -4.48 11.14 -14.58
CA ALA A 127 -5.72 10.63 -15.14
C ALA A 127 -6.48 9.76 -14.13
N VAL A 128 -5.79 8.84 -13.44
CA VAL A 128 -6.38 7.97 -12.43
C VAL A 128 -6.88 8.76 -11.22
N ALA A 129 -6.11 9.73 -10.73
CA ALA A 129 -6.53 10.59 -9.62
C ALA A 129 -7.81 11.38 -9.97
N PHE A 130 -7.87 11.97 -11.16
CA PHE A 130 -9.05 12.71 -11.61
C PHE A 130 -10.25 11.79 -11.84
N LEU A 131 -10.06 10.62 -12.47
CA LEU A 131 -11.14 9.64 -12.66
C LEU A 131 -11.63 9.05 -11.34
N GLY A 132 -10.75 8.87 -10.36
CA GLY A 132 -11.15 8.46 -9.01
C GLY A 132 -12.07 9.49 -8.34
N ALA A 133 -11.82 10.78 -8.57
CA ALA A 133 -12.59 11.88 -7.97
C ALA A 133 -13.93 12.17 -8.68
N VAL A 134 -13.94 12.18 -10.02
CA VAL A 134 -15.07 12.67 -10.84
C VAL A 134 -15.46 11.74 -11.99
N GLY A 135 -14.83 10.57 -12.10
CA GLY A 135 -15.08 9.61 -13.18
C GLY A 135 -16.49 9.00 -13.14
N SER A 136 -16.92 8.56 -14.32
CA SER A 136 -18.17 7.86 -14.57
C SER A 136 -17.93 6.73 -15.56
N GLU A 137 -18.70 5.64 -15.45
CA GLU A 137 -18.56 4.45 -16.30
C GLU A 137 -18.69 4.78 -17.79
N ALA A 138 -19.46 5.82 -18.14
CA ALA A 138 -19.62 6.29 -19.50
C ALA A 138 -18.30 6.72 -20.18
N ALA A 139 -17.28 7.08 -19.38
CA ALA A 139 -15.98 7.51 -19.89
C ALA A 139 -15.09 6.33 -20.33
N ARG A 140 -15.47 5.07 -20.06
CA ARG A 140 -14.61 3.89 -20.28
C ARG A 140 -14.08 3.75 -21.72
N GLU A 141 -14.90 4.09 -22.71
CA GLU A 141 -14.57 3.97 -24.14
C GLU A 141 -13.84 5.21 -24.68
N GLN A 142 -13.68 6.25 -23.86
CA GLN A 142 -12.94 7.44 -24.26
C GLN A 142 -11.46 7.09 -24.43
N SER A 143 -10.82 7.63 -25.48
CA SER A 143 -9.38 7.45 -25.64
C SER A 143 -8.63 8.25 -24.57
N LEU A 144 -7.47 7.73 -24.15
CA LEU A 144 -6.62 8.44 -23.20
C LEU A 144 -6.18 9.81 -23.76
N GLN A 145 -5.90 9.88 -25.06
CA GLN A 145 -5.56 11.13 -25.75
C GLN A 145 -6.68 12.17 -25.65
N GLU A 146 -7.91 11.78 -26.01
CA GLU A 146 -9.04 12.71 -25.99
C GLU A 146 -9.29 13.22 -24.57
N TYR A 147 -9.18 12.34 -23.59
CA TYR A 147 -9.32 12.67 -22.19
C TYR A 147 -8.21 13.63 -21.70
N ALA A 148 -6.94 13.34 -22.03
CA ALA A 148 -5.81 14.18 -21.64
C ALA A 148 -5.93 15.59 -22.24
N MET A 149 -6.33 15.72 -23.51
CA MET A 149 -6.45 17.00 -24.19
C MET A 149 -7.69 17.80 -23.76
N LYS A 150 -8.86 17.14 -23.64
CA LYS A 150 -10.14 17.85 -23.41
C LYS A 150 -10.50 18.00 -21.94
N VAL A 151 -10.10 17.04 -21.09
CA VAL A 151 -10.49 17.02 -19.66
C VAL A 151 -9.33 17.46 -18.79
N LEU A 152 -8.14 16.88 -18.96
CA LEU A 152 -6.96 17.29 -18.20
C LEU A 152 -6.30 18.57 -18.76
N LEU A 153 -6.74 19.03 -19.93
CA LEU A 153 -6.27 20.25 -20.59
C LEU A 153 -4.74 20.25 -20.83
N LEU A 154 -4.14 19.09 -21.09
CA LEU A 154 -2.74 19.01 -21.48
C LEU A 154 -2.53 19.68 -22.84
N SER A 155 -1.39 20.34 -22.99
CA SER A 155 -1.01 20.89 -24.30
C SER A 155 -0.67 19.77 -25.28
N PRO A 156 -0.88 19.97 -26.60
CA PRO A 156 -0.51 18.98 -27.61
C PRO A 156 0.99 18.63 -27.58
N GLU A 157 1.85 19.59 -27.23
CA GLU A 157 3.29 19.41 -27.12
C GLU A 157 3.66 18.47 -25.96
N MET A 158 3.03 18.66 -24.79
CA MET A 158 3.26 17.78 -23.63
C MET A 158 2.78 16.36 -23.90
N TRP A 159 1.67 16.20 -24.62
CA TRP A 159 1.16 14.89 -25.01
C TRP A 159 2.07 14.19 -26.01
N ALA A 160 2.53 14.89 -27.04
CA ALA A 160 3.47 14.31 -28.01
C ALA A 160 4.80 13.89 -27.37
N HIS A 161 5.21 14.58 -26.30
CA HIS A 161 6.40 14.23 -25.51
C HIS A 161 6.21 12.96 -24.66
N ALA A 162 5.05 12.78 -24.04
CA ALA A 162 4.78 11.66 -23.14
C ALA A 162 4.23 10.40 -23.85
N SER A 163 3.43 10.57 -24.90
CA SER A 163 2.66 9.50 -25.53
C SER A 163 3.37 8.89 -26.74
N THR A 164 2.83 7.80 -27.25
CA THR A 164 3.27 7.13 -28.48
C THR A 164 2.07 6.79 -29.37
N ILE A 165 2.33 6.39 -30.61
CA ILE A 165 1.28 6.05 -31.58
C ILE A 165 0.44 4.86 -31.07
N SER A 166 1.08 3.84 -30.49
CA SER A 166 0.36 2.70 -29.93
C SER A 166 -0.52 3.10 -28.75
N VAL A 167 -0.08 4.06 -27.91
CA VAL A 167 -0.90 4.60 -26.82
C VAL A 167 -2.12 5.32 -27.39
N GLU A 168 -1.95 6.18 -28.40
CA GLU A 168 -3.05 6.93 -29.01
C GLU A 168 -4.11 6.03 -29.65
N GLN A 169 -3.69 4.95 -30.31
CA GLN A 169 -4.58 4.08 -31.08
C GLN A 169 -5.31 3.06 -30.20
N HIS A 170 -4.63 2.53 -29.19
CA HIS A 170 -5.10 1.35 -28.46
C HIS A 170 -5.50 1.62 -27.01
N VAL A 171 -5.06 2.73 -26.40
CA VAL A 171 -5.30 2.97 -24.98
C VAL A 171 -6.57 3.79 -24.75
N ARG A 172 -7.45 3.20 -23.93
CA ARG A 172 -8.73 3.74 -23.48
C ARG A 172 -8.68 3.93 -21.96
N LEU A 173 -9.64 4.67 -21.39
CA LEU A 173 -9.70 4.86 -19.94
C LEU A 173 -9.99 3.56 -19.16
N SER A 174 -10.51 2.54 -19.83
CA SER A 174 -10.63 1.19 -19.27
C SER A 174 -9.29 0.43 -19.20
N HIS A 175 -8.19 0.95 -19.72
CA HIS A 175 -6.92 0.23 -19.84
C HIS A 175 -5.80 0.74 -18.91
N LEU A 176 -6.07 1.82 -18.16
CA LEU A 176 -5.06 2.57 -17.43
C LEU A 176 -4.30 1.71 -16.42
N GLN A 177 -4.99 0.83 -15.71
CA GLN A 177 -4.34 -0.06 -14.75
C GLN A 177 -3.30 -0.96 -15.41
N SER A 178 -3.68 -1.63 -16.51
CA SER A 178 -2.79 -2.58 -17.18
C SER A 178 -1.58 -1.90 -17.82
N LEU A 179 -1.78 -0.69 -18.34
CA LEU A 179 -0.68 0.11 -18.88
C LEU A 179 0.26 0.61 -17.79
N PHE A 180 -0.29 1.11 -16.67
CA PHE A 180 0.51 1.60 -15.55
C PHE A 180 1.42 0.50 -14.99
N VAL A 181 0.86 -0.69 -14.73
CA VAL A 181 1.64 -1.85 -14.25
C VAL A 181 2.73 -2.24 -15.25
N ALA A 182 2.41 -2.34 -16.54
CA ALA A 182 3.39 -2.72 -17.55
C ALA A 182 4.53 -1.68 -17.70
N LEU A 183 4.22 -0.39 -17.52
CA LEU A 183 5.23 0.67 -17.54
C LEU A 183 6.05 0.69 -16.25
N GLU A 184 5.49 0.39 -15.09
CA GLU A 184 6.32 0.24 -13.88
C GLU A 184 7.25 -0.96 -13.98
N GLU A 185 6.75 -2.10 -14.45
CA GLU A 185 7.53 -3.33 -14.64
C GLU A 185 8.59 -3.21 -15.76
N GLY A 186 8.33 -2.35 -16.76
CA GLY A 186 9.20 -2.13 -17.91
C GLY A 186 10.34 -1.14 -17.70
N THR A 187 10.55 -0.61 -16.50
CA THR A 187 11.73 0.25 -16.21
C THR A 187 13.00 -0.59 -16.35
N ALA A 188 13.70 -0.42 -17.47
CA ALA A 188 15.01 -1.02 -17.71
C ALA A 188 15.97 -0.65 -16.57
N ASP A 189 16.50 -1.67 -15.90
CA ASP A 189 17.28 -1.63 -14.67
C ASP A 189 16.77 -0.62 -13.63
N ALA A 190 15.71 -0.97 -12.89
CA ALA A 190 15.36 -0.29 -11.64
C ALA A 190 16.59 -0.14 -10.70
N LEU A 191 17.58 -1.03 -10.85
CA LEU A 191 18.86 -1.02 -10.13
C LEU A 191 19.88 0.02 -10.67
N GLU A 192 19.73 0.56 -11.87
CA GLU A 192 20.58 1.65 -12.38
C GLU A 192 20.43 2.90 -11.49
N SER A 193 19.22 3.15 -11.00
CA SER A 193 18.88 4.29 -10.14
C SER A 193 19.51 4.23 -8.74
N VAL A 194 20.06 3.08 -8.33
CA VAL A 194 20.74 2.92 -7.04
C VAL A 194 21.91 3.90 -6.93
N HIS A 195 21.97 4.63 -5.82
CA HIS A 195 23.00 5.63 -5.60
C HIS A 195 24.41 5.01 -5.67
N PRO A 196 25.40 5.64 -6.34
CA PRO A 196 26.73 5.05 -6.55
C PRO A 196 27.46 4.60 -5.28
N LYS A 197 27.19 5.25 -4.14
CA LYS A 197 27.78 4.89 -2.84
C LYS A 197 27.37 3.49 -2.31
N TYR A 198 26.37 2.86 -2.92
CA TYR A 198 25.92 1.51 -2.60
C TYR A 198 26.38 0.44 -3.61
N LYS A 199 27.33 0.81 -4.48
CA LYS A 199 27.90 -0.02 -5.54
C LYS A 199 29.38 -0.33 -5.29
N GLU A 200 29.81 -0.34 -4.03
CA GLU A 200 31.19 -0.72 -3.69
C GLU A 200 31.39 -2.23 -3.87
N PRO A 201 32.56 -2.65 -4.39
CA PRO A 201 32.85 -4.05 -4.66
C PRO A 201 32.85 -4.87 -3.37
N LEU A 202 32.24 -6.04 -3.42
CA LEU A 202 32.29 -7.00 -2.31
C LEU A 202 33.74 -7.42 -2.03
N PRO A 203 34.18 -7.45 -0.76
CA PRO A 203 35.46 -8.03 -0.38
C PRO A 203 35.57 -9.48 -0.85
N ALA A 204 36.74 -9.87 -1.38
CA ALA A 204 36.95 -11.20 -1.99
C ALA A 204 36.57 -12.37 -1.05
N TRP A 205 36.90 -12.25 0.24
CA TRP A 205 36.58 -13.25 1.26
C TRP A 205 35.07 -13.41 1.49
N ILE A 206 34.27 -12.34 1.33
CA ILE A 206 32.81 -12.40 1.40
C ILE A 206 32.25 -13.08 0.15
N GLN A 207 32.77 -12.72 -1.03
CA GLN A 207 32.35 -13.36 -2.28
C GLN A 207 32.58 -14.88 -2.25
N GLU A 208 33.72 -15.33 -1.71
CA GLU A 208 34.01 -16.75 -1.51
C GLU A 208 33.05 -17.39 -0.51
N ARG A 209 32.78 -16.72 0.62
CA ARG A 209 31.84 -17.21 1.63
C ARG A 209 30.41 -17.36 1.07
N LEU A 210 29.93 -16.39 0.29
CA LEU A 210 28.60 -16.41 -0.35
C LEU A 210 28.46 -17.51 -1.41
N LYS A 211 29.55 -17.87 -2.10
CA LYS A 211 29.58 -18.99 -3.05
C LYS A 211 29.50 -20.34 -2.36
N LEU A 212 30.11 -20.47 -1.18
CA LEU A 212 30.22 -21.73 -0.44
C LEU A 212 29.01 -21.99 0.48
N ASP A 213 28.29 -20.94 0.91
CA ASP A 213 27.21 -21.11 1.89
C ASP A 213 25.86 -21.40 1.23
N VAL A 214 25.50 -22.70 1.21
CA VAL A 214 24.25 -23.23 0.66
C VAL A 214 23.02 -22.88 1.52
N ARG A 215 23.23 -22.34 2.74
CA ARG A 215 22.14 -22.05 3.69
C ARG A 215 21.37 -20.77 3.34
N LEU A 216 21.96 -19.88 2.54
CA LEU A 216 21.32 -18.64 2.09
C LEU A 216 20.14 -18.95 1.15
N ARG A 217 18.92 -18.64 1.60
CA ARG A 217 17.71 -18.83 0.80
C ARG A 217 17.55 -17.70 -0.22
N ARG A 218 18.28 -17.80 -1.32
CA ARG A 218 18.31 -16.79 -2.39
C ARG A 218 16.93 -16.43 -2.94
N ALA A 219 16.04 -17.41 -3.07
CA ALA A 219 14.67 -17.20 -3.56
C ALA A 219 13.85 -16.25 -2.66
N VAL A 220 14.17 -16.16 -1.37
CA VAL A 220 13.53 -15.24 -0.42
C VAL A 220 14.31 -13.93 -0.34
N LEU A 221 15.64 -14.02 -0.29
CA LEU A 221 16.51 -12.86 -0.10
C LEU A 221 16.58 -11.93 -1.32
N LEU A 222 16.56 -12.46 -2.55
CA LEU A 222 16.69 -11.66 -3.78
C LEU A 222 15.53 -10.68 -3.96
N PRO A 223 14.25 -11.08 -3.84
CA PRO A 223 13.12 -10.14 -3.91
C PRO A 223 13.22 -9.01 -2.88
N VAL A 224 13.54 -9.32 -1.63
CA VAL A 224 13.67 -8.32 -0.56
C VAL A 224 14.83 -7.36 -0.84
N LEU A 225 15.97 -7.89 -1.29
CA LEU A 225 17.14 -7.07 -1.63
C LEU A 225 16.88 -6.19 -2.85
N HIS A 226 16.18 -6.71 -3.86
CA HIS A 226 15.78 -5.95 -5.04
C HIS A 226 14.86 -4.80 -4.65
N GLU A 227 13.80 -5.07 -3.89
CA GLU A 227 12.88 -4.03 -3.39
C GLU A 227 13.62 -2.98 -2.57
N PHE A 228 14.52 -3.40 -1.67
CA PHE A 228 15.30 -2.49 -0.86
C PHE A 228 16.20 -1.58 -1.70
N LEU A 229 16.86 -2.13 -2.73
CA LEU A 229 17.69 -1.36 -3.67
C LEU A 229 16.89 -0.32 -4.44
N THR A 230 15.73 -0.71 -4.98
CA THR A 230 14.92 0.14 -5.86
C THR A 230 14.06 1.15 -5.11
N THR A 231 13.86 0.97 -3.80
CA THR A 231 13.00 1.88 -3.00
C THR A 231 13.79 2.72 -2.00
N GLN A 232 14.78 2.15 -1.30
CA GLN A 232 15.45 2.83 -0.19
C GLN A 232 16.83 3.39 -0.56
N LEU A 233 17.52 2.78 -1.53
CA LEU A 233 18.91 3.09 -1.84
C LEU A 233 19.10 4.00 -3.09
N VAL A 234 18.04 4.62 -3.58
CA VAL A 234 18.05 5.49 -4.76
C VAL A 234 18.68 6.86 -4.48
N ASP A 235 18.28 7.53 -3.39
CA ASP A 235 18.67 8.92 -3.13
C ASP A 235 19.98 9.08 -2.35
N GLY A 236 20.54 7.98 -1.85
CA GLY A 236 21.75 8.04 -1.04
C GLY A 236 21.55 8.75 0.31
N SER A 237 20.39 8.62 0.94
CA SER A 237 20.10 9.21 2.26
C SER A 237 20.72 8.41 3.43
N TRP A 238 20.87 7.09 3.28
CA TRP A 238 21.34 6.20 4.35
C TRP A 238 22.86 6.12 4.47
N PRO A 239 23.43 5.92 5.67
CA PRO A 239 24.88 5.78 5.85
C PRO A 239 25.42 4.55 5.10
N ALA A 240 26.46 4.70 4.28
CA ALA A 240 26.99 3.60 3.47
C ALA A 240 27.68 2.50 4.30
N ASP A 241 28.17 2.86 5.47
CA ASP A 241 28.80 2.00 6.48
C ASP A 241 27.79 1.33 7.44
N ALA A 242 26.49 1.64 7.31
CA ALA A 242 25.46 1.01 8.12
C ALA A 242 25.33 -0.49 7.79
N ASN A 243 24.92 -1.28 8.77
CA ASN A 243 24.83 -2.72 8.67
C ASN A 243 23.71 -3.16 7.72
N LEU A 244 24.03 -3.90 6.65
CA LEU A 244 23.02 -4.31 5.66
C LEU A 244 22.00 -5.30 6.22
N LYS A 245 22.44 -6.21 7.11
CA LYS A 245 21.59 -7.25 7.71
C LYS A 245 20.44 -6.62 8.50
N GLN A 246 20.74 -5.62 9.33
CA GLN A 246 19.73 -4.89 10.11
C GLN A 246 18.74 -4.10 9.26
N TYR A 247 19.18 -3.60 8.10
CA TYR A 247 18.30 -2.79 7.25
C TYR A 247 17.34 -3.63 6.40
N LEU A 248 17.77 -4.82 6.00
CA LEU A 248 16.90 -5.76 5.31
C LEU A 248 15.75 -6.24 6.21
N THR A 249 15.95 -6.38 7.53
CA THR A 249 14.87 -6.73 8.46
C THR A 249 13.83 -5.62 8.64
N PHE A 250 14.16 -4.36 8.33
CA PHE A 250 13.15 -3.29 8.25
C PHE A 250 12.30 -3.38 6.98
N THR A 251 12.83 -4.01 5.92
CA THR A 251 12.11 -4.23 4.66
C THR A 251 11.22 -5.46 4.79
N ASP A 252 11.75 -6.54 5.37
CA ASP A 252 11.03 -7.77 5.65
C ASP A 252 11.32 -8.25 7.09
N PRO A 253 10.42 -7.98 8.05
CA PRO A 253 10.58 -8.38 9.44
C PRO A 253 10.70 -9.89 9.65
N ASP A 254 10.15 -10.71 8.75
CA ASP A 254 10.17 -12.18 8.89
C ASP A 254 11.61 -12.74 8.76
N LEU A 255 12.56 -11.94 8.23
CA LEU A 255 13.97 -12.29 8.17
C LEU A 255 14.62 -12.39 9.56
N GLU A 256 14.17 -11.61 10.54
CA GLU A 256 14.76 -11.60 11.89
C GLU A 256 14.53 -12.93 12.61
N ASP A 257 13.39 -13.58 12.37
CA ASP A 257 13.04 -14.88 12.96
C ASP A 257 13.62 -16.07 12.18
N ALA A 258 14.16 -15.82 10.98
CA ALA A 258 14.66 -16.86 10.11
C ALA A 258 16.07 -17.32 10.53
N GLN A 259 16.18 -18.52 11.09
CA GLN A 259 17.45 -19.06 11.58
C GLN A 259 18.58 -19.08 10.52
N TRP A 260 18.24 -19.35 9.25
CA TRP A 260 19.21 -19.32 8.15
C TRP A 260 19.74 -17.90 7.89
N TYR A 261 18.94 -16.87 8.15
CA TYR A 261 19.32 -15.49 7.98
C TYR A 261 20.17 -15.01 9.17
N VAL A 262 19.73 -15.32 10.39
CA VAL A 262 20.46 -14.96 11.61
C VAL A 262 21.85 -15.61 11.65
N GLU A 263 21.98 -16.88 11.30
CA GLU A 263 23.24 -17.63 11.44
C GLU A 263 24.15 -17.59 10.21
N ALA A 264 23.59 -17.51 8.99
CA ALA A 264 24.38 -17.61 7.76
C ALA A 264 24.58 -16.27 7.04
N PHE A 265 23.75 -15.26 7.28
CA PHE A 265 23.93 -13.97 6.62
C PHE A 265 25.11 -13.18 7.24
N PRO A 266 26.07 -12.74 6.41
CA PRO A 266 27.22 -11.91 6.83
C PRO A 266 26.84 -10.70 7.69
N GLU A 267 27.38 -10.59 8.89
CA GLU A 267 27.19 -9.39 9.72
C GLU A 267 28.10 -8.24 9.32
N GLU A 268 29.19 -8.54 8.63
CA GLU A 268 30.19 -7.57 8.20
C GLU A 268 29.78 -6.83 6.92
N LEU A 269 28.66 -7.23 6.30
CA LEU A 269 28.13 -6.54 5.12
C LEU A 269 27.47 -5.22 5.53
N THR A 270 27.90 -4.16 4.86
CA THR A 270 27.35 -2.81 4.98
C THR A 270 26.54 -2.43 3.74
N LEU A 271 25.76 -1.35 3.85
CA LEU A 271 24.92 -0.84 2.75
C LEU A 271 25.73 -0.52 1.48
N CYS A 272 27.02 -0.15 1.60
CA CYS A 272 27.85 0.16 0.45
C CYS A 272 28.01 -1.02 -0.53
N HIS A 273 27.79 -2.25 -0.07
CA HIS A 273 27.96 -3.48 -0.86
C HIS A 273 26.63 -4.05 -1.40
N ALA A 274 25.48 -3.41 -1.14
CA ALA A 274 24.16 -3.97 -1.38
C ALA A 274 23.91 -4.34 -2.86
N PHE A 275 24.35 -3.48 -3.79
CA PHE A 275 24.18 -3.71 -5.23
C PHE A 275 25.00 -4.92 -5.71
N GLU A 276 26.27 -5.00 -5.31
CA GLU A 276 27.17 -6.09 -5.69
C GLU A 276 26.75 -7.43 -5.07
N LEU A 277 26.17 -7.39 -3.85
CA LEU A 277 25.52 -8.56 -3.25
C LEU A 277 24.37 -9.08 -4.12
N HIS A 278 23.50 -8.20 -4.59
CA HIS A 278 22.40 -8.58 -5.47
C HIS A 278 22.93 -9.24 -6.75
N GLY A 279 23.92 -8.64 -7.42
CA GLY A 279 24.56 -9.21 -8.60
C GLY A 279 25.21 -10.58 -8.35
N ALA A 280 25.89 -10.75 -7.22
CA ALA A 280 26.52 -12.01 -6.84
C ALA A 280 25.50 -13.14 -6.59
N LEU A 281 24.35 -12.81 -5.99
CA LEU A 281 23.28 -13.76 -5.73
C LEU A 281 22.54 -14.16 -7.01
N THR A 282 22.34 -13.23 -7.93
CA THR A 282 21.67 -13.47 -9.23
C THR A 282 22.55 -14.32 -10.17
N SER A 283 23.83 -13.96 -10.34
CA SER A 283 24.76 -14.70 -11.20
C SER A 283 25.00 -16.16 -10.73
N SER A 284 24.94 -16.39 -9.42
CA SER A 284 25.07 -17.73 -8.85
C SER A 284 23.81 -18.59 -8.99
N ALA A 285 22.65 -18.02 -9.31
CA ALA A 285 21.40 -18.74 -9.53
C ALA A 285 21.32 -19.35 -10.94
N GLU A 286 21.85 -18.65 -11.96
CA GLU A 286 21.88 -19.14 -13.35
C GLU A 286 22.74 -20.42 -13.52
N SER A 287 23.78 -20.58 -12.71
CA SER A 287 24.65 -21.78 -12.75
C SER A 287 24.07 -23.03 -12.08
N GLN A 288 22.95 -22.94 -11.35
CA GLN A 288 22.29 -24.10 -10.70
C GLN A 288 21.06 -24.61 -11.45
N ALA A 289 20.63 -23.92 -12.51
CA ALA A 289 19.50 -24.30 -13.36
C ALA A 289 19.92 -25.03 -14.67
N GLY A 290 21.20 -25.40 -14.80
CA GLY A 290 21.78 -26.12 -15.94
C GLY A 290 22.21 -27.55 -15.60
#